data_AF-A0A160MEH5-F1
#
_entry.id   AF-A0A160MEH5-F1
#
_cell.length_a   1.000
_cell.length_b   1.000
_cell.length_c   1.000
_cell.angle_alpha   90.00
_cell.angle_beta   90.00
_cell.angle_gamma   90.00
#
_symmetry.space_group_name_H-M   'P 1'
#
loop_
_entity.id
_entity.type
_entity.pdbx_description
1 polymer ?
#
loop_
_entity_poly.entity_id
_entity_poly.type
_entity_poly.pdbx_seq_one_letter_code
_entity_poly.pdbx_strand_id
1 'polypeptide(L)'
;MLDLTGLLSLNSRPNFADVDLPVLREFYYTQLYPYTYEFALSSGERIKLKFDLDRFCHLVAIEKTINPQKRMNFQLVKDYKGMGGWNNIYEGKLNKAFIRSKGVKLNKMKDKMLHFYYLPYLLEHGSLMIKYVPSPGRFINSNFIVFNFHLNDNAFIQLGMKEEWHGKWYYPETFIIERKTPAHPTNPYTNPPSTVVNVTERIKHKRFKSNTKRRRIYSHKGGIRGNNPKR
;
A
#
# COMPACT_ATOMS: atom_id res chain seq x y z
N MET A 1 -10.00 17.56 -9.78
CA MET A 1 -8.98 16.53 -9.49
C MET A 1 -7.99 17.14 -8.51
N LEU A 2 -7.70 16.46 -7.41
CA LEU A 2 -6.80 16.93 -6.36
C LEU A 2 -5.33 16.78 -6.80
N ASP A 3 -4.52 17.77 -6.43
CA ASP A 3 -3.07 17.68 -6.42
C ASP A 3 -2.56 17.20 -5.05
N LEU A 4 -1.24 17.09 -4.88
CA LEU A 4 -0.66 16.63 -3.61
C LEU A 4 -1.05 17.56 -2.45
N THR A 5 -0.98 18.87 -2.66
CA THR A 5 -1.33 19.87 -1.64
C THR A 5 -2.77 19.69 -1.17
N GLY A 6 -3.71 19.60 -2.11
CA GLY A 6 -5.12 19.38 -1.83
C GLY A 6 -5.37 18.06 -1.09
N LEU A 7 -4.65 16.99 -1.45
CA LEU A 7 -4.75 15.70 -0.76
C LEU A 7 -4.23 15.77 0.69
N LEU A 8 -3.14 16.52 0.93
CA LEU A 8 -2.55 16.70 2.26
C LEU A 8 -3.41 17.57 3.18
N SER A 9 -4.21 18.48 2.62
CA SER A 9 -5.13 19.33 3.38
C SER A 9 -6.47 18.67 3.72
N LEU A 10 -6.69 17.41 3.35
CA LEU A 10 -7.96 16.73 3.58
C LEU A 10 -8.19 16.44 5.07
N ASN A 11 -9.29 16.97 5.59
CA ASN A 11 -9.82 16.63 6.92
C ASN A 11 -11.00 15.65 6.84
N SER A 12 -11.44 15.30 5.64
CA SER A 12 -12.54 14.39 5.38
C SER A 12 -12.33 13.63 4.08
N ARG A 13 -13.11 12.56 3.88
CA ARG A 13 -13.03 11.72 2.69
C ARG A 13 -13.33 12.53 1.43
N PRO A 14 -12.44 12.51 0.41
CA PRO A 14 -12.66 13.22 -0.84
C PRO A 14 -13.68 12.48 -1.72
N ASN A 15 -14.10 13.14 -2.81
CA ASN A 15 -14.88 12.46 -3.85
C ASN A 15 -14.00 11.53 -4.69
N PHE A 16 -14.57 10.41 -5.13
CA PHE A 16 -13.82 9.45 -5.94
C PHE A 16 -13.45 9.99 -7.33
N ALA A 17 -14.17 10.99 -7.83
CA ALA A 17 -13.82 11.67 -9.07
C ALA A 17 -12.47 12.42 -8.92
N ASP A 18 -12.22 12.98 -7.74
CA ASP A 18 -11.10 13.89 -7.50
C ASP A 18 -9.76 13.22 -7.19
N VAL A 19 -9.76 11.95 -6.76
CA VAL A 19 -8.53 11.22 -6.40
C VAL A 19 -8.11 10.26 -7.51
N ASP A 20 -6.93 10.42 -8.10
CA ASP A 20 -6.39 9.52 -9.13
C ASP A 20 -5.06 8.88 -8.69
N LEU A 21 -4.59 7.87 -9.42
CA LEU A 21 -3.36 7.13 -9.13
C LEU A 21 -2.10 8.00 -9.12
N PRO A 22 -1.90 8.98 -10.03
CA PRO A 22 -0.69 9.81 -10.01
C PRO A 22 -0.51 10.59 -8.71
N VAL A 23 -1.56 11.24 -8.19
CA VAL A 23 -1.50 12.00 -6.94
C VAL A 23 -1.28 11.07 -5.73
N LEU A 24 -1.92 9.90 -5.70
CA LEU A 24 -1.69 8.91 -4.64
C LEU A 24 -0.26 8.35 -4.66
N ARG A 25 0.33 8.17 -5.85
CA ARG A 25 1.72 7.75 -6.01
C ARG A 25 2.68 8.82 -5.49
N GLU A 26 2.43 10.08 -5.83
CA GLU A 26 3.23 11.21 -5.33
C GLU A 26 3.15 11.33 -3.81
N PHE A 27 1.94 11.21 -3.25
CA PHE A 27 1.72 11.13 -1.81
C PHE A 27 2.50 9.97 -1.18
N TYR A 28 2.42 8.77 -1.75
CA TYR A 28 3.18 7.61 -1.27
C TYR A 28 4.69 7.87 -1.26
N TYR A 29 5.21 8.45 -2.34
CA TYR A 29 6.63 8.74 -2.52
C TYR A 29 7.15 9.81 -1.55
N THR A 30 6.32 10.78 -1.19
CA THR A 30 6.72 11.95 -0.39
C THR A 30 6.42 11.76 1.09
N GLN A 31 5.31 11.11 1.45
CA GLN A 31 4.82 11.04 2.82
C GLN A 31 5.07 9.71 3.52
N LEU A 32 5.22 8.60 2.79
CA LEU A 32 5.34 7.26 3.36
C LEU A 32 6.71 6.63 3.09
N TYR A 33 7.10 6.58 1.82
CA TYR A 33 8.35 5.96 1.37
C TYR A 33 9.63 6.49 2.05
N PRO A 34 9.81 7.80 2.28
CA PRO A 34 11.05 8.34 2.82
C PRO A 34 11.27 8.02 4.30
N TYR A 35 10.31 7.41 4.98
CA TYR A 35 10.33 7.22 6.42
C TYR A 35 10.44 5.74 6.79
N THR A 36 11.00 5.52 7.98
CA THR A 36 10.85 4.29 8.75
C THR A 36 10.01 4.63 9.97
N TYR A 37 9.00 3.82 10.23
CA TYR A 37 8.15 3.94 11.41
C TYR A 37 8.53 2.83 12.38
N GLU A 38 8.96 3.18 13.58
CA GLU A 38 9.23 2.22 14.65
C GLU A 38 8.13 2.25 15.70
N PHE A 39 7.69 1.07 16.13
CA PHE A 39 6.70 0.88 17.17
C PHE A 39 7.32 0.04 18.28
N ALA A 40 7.35 0.58 19.50
CA ALA A 40 7.59 -0.25 20.68
C ALA A 40 6.25 -0.79 21.17
N LEU A 41 6.19 -2.10 21.43
CA LEU A 41 4.98 -2.77 21.89
C LEU A 41 5.03 -3.01 23.40
N SER A 42 3.86 -3.13 24.01
CA SER A 42 3.71 -3.52 25.42
C SER A 42 4.27 -4.92 25.71
N SER A 43 4.48 -5.76 24.70
CA SER A 43 5.17 -7.05 24.81
C SER A 43 6.70 -6.94 24.91
N GLY A 44 7.26 -5.74 24.72
CA GLY A 44 8.71 -5.52 24.60
C GLY A 44 9.26 -5.66 23.17
N GLU A 45 8.46 -6.15 22.22
CA GLU A 45 8.84 -6.23 20.80
C GLU A 45 8.98 -4.81 20.18
N ARG A 46 9.95 -4.64 19.28
CA ARG A 46 10.10 -3.42 18.46
C ARG A 46 9.93 -3.74 16.99
N ILE A 47 8.97 -3.09 16.35
CA ILE A 47 8.62 -3.30 14.95
C ILE A 47 9.11 -2.11 14.14
N LYS A 48 9.81 -2.37 13.03
CA LYS A 48 10.20 -1.34 12.06
C LYS A 48 9.42 -1.52 10.78
N LEU A 49 8.53 -0.60 10.44
CA LEU A 49 7.77 -0.62 9.19
C LEU A 49 8.44 0.26 8.13
N LYS A 50 8.58 -0.31 6.93
CA LYS A 50 9.07 0.37 5.74
C LYS A 50 8.09 0.20 4.59
N PHE A 51 7.84 1.30 3.89
CA PHE A 51 7.16 1.34 2.61
C PHE A 51 8.17 1.17 1.47
N ASP A 52 7.86 0.30 0.50
CA ASP A 52 8.64 0.09 -0.72
C ASP A 52 7.81 0.45 -1.96
N LEU A 53 8.46 0.95 -3.00
CA LEU A 53 7.77 1.52 -4.18
C LEU A 53 6.92 0.47 -4.91
N ASP A 54 7.39 -0.76 -4.95
CA ASP A 54 6.71 -1.87 -5.62
C ASP A 54 5.42 -2.33 -4.90
N ARG A 55 5.22 -1.95 -3.64
CA ARG A 55 4.01 -2.29 -2.88
C ARG A 55 2.85 -1.32 -3.10
N PHE A 56 3.10 -0.15 -3.69
CA PHE A 56 2.06 0.86 -3.90
C PHE A 56 0.84 0.30 -4.64
N CYS A 57 1.04 -0.33 -5.80
CA CYS A 57 -0.03 -0.85 -6.64
C CYS A 57 -0.89 -1.89 -5.92
N HIS A 58 -0.28 -2.69 -5.05
CA HIS A 58 -0.96 -3.66 -4.22
C HIS A 58 -1.86 -2.96 -3.18
N LEU A 59 -1.33 -1.96 -2.47
CA LEU A 59 -2.05 -1.27 -1.40
C LEU A 59 -3.30 -0.54 -1.91
N VAL A 60 -3.22 0.09 -3.08
CA VAL A 60 -4.38 0.71 -3.77
C VAL A 60 -5.23 -0.28 -4.58
N ALA A 61 -4.92 -1.59 -4.51
CA ALA A 61 -5.66 -2.69 -5.12
C ALA A 61 -5.82 -2.63 -6.65
N ILE A 62 -4.84 -2.07 -7.37
CA ILE A 62 -4.81 -2.11 -8.84
C ILE A 62 -4.85 -3.58 -9.30
N GLU A 63 -3.99 -4.41 -8.72
CA GLU A 63 -3.85 -5.83 -9.07
C GLU A 63 -5.16 -6.60 -8.89
N LYS A 64 -5.82 -6.44 -7.72
CA LYS A 64 -7.09 -7.12 -7.41
C LYS A 64 -8.25 -6.62 -8.27
N THR A 65 -8.13 -5.44 -8.85
CA THR A 65 -9.16 -4.84 -9.72
C THR A 65 -9.04 -5.38 -11.14
N ILE A 66 -7.81 -5.65 -11.56
CA ILE A 66 -7.47 -6.01 -12.92
C ILE A 66 -7.43 -7.53 -13.14
N ASN A 67 -6.86 -8.28 -12.20
CA ASN A 67 -6.68 -9.74 -12.29
C ASN A 67 -7.98 -10.57 -12.43
N PRO A 68 -9.11 -10.24 -11.76
CA PRO A 68 -10.34 -11.03 -11.84
C PRO A 68 -11.04 -11.01 -13.20
N GLN A 69 -10.67 -10.11 -14.11
CA GLN A 69 -11.33 -10.00 -15.42
C GLN A 69 -10.78 -10.98 -16.48
N LYS A 70 -9.91 -11.94 -16.08
CA LYS A 70 -9.58 -13.22 -16.75
C LYS A 70 -9.31 -13.21 -18.28
N ARG A 71 -8.90 -12.08 -18.87
CA ARG A 71 -8.54 -12.01 -20.31
C ARG A 71 -7.19 -11.37 -20.60
N MET A 72 -6.38 -11.08 -19.58
CA MET A 72 -5.10 -10.42 -19.78
C MET A 72 -3.92 -11.38 -19.64
N ASN A 73 -3.04 -11.34 -20.64
CA ASN A 73 -1.77 -12.04 -20.65
C ASN A 73 -0.96 -11.73 -19.37
N PHE A 74 -0.28 -12.73 -18.81
CA PHE A 74 0.60 -12.57 -17.63
C PHE A 74 1.61 -11.42 -17.78
N GLN A 75 2.09 -11.17 -19.00
CA GLN A 75 2.99 -10.04 -19.26
C GLN A 75 2.31 -8.68 -19.05
N LEU A 76 1.01 -8.55 -19.40
CA LEU A 76 0.22 -7.35 -19.12
C LEU A 76 -0.01 -7.18 -17.62
N VAL A 77 -0.16 -8.25 -16.84
CA VAL A 77 -0.33 -8.16 -15.38
C VAL A 77 0.85 -7.46 -14.70
N LYS A 78 2.07 -7.61 -15.24
CA LYS A 78 3.28 -6.93 -14.73
C LYS A 78 3.19 -5.40 -14.85
N ASP A 79 2.46 -4.90 -15.85
CA ASP A 79 2.28 -3.47 -16.10
C ASP A 79 1.35 -2.80 -15.07
N TYR A 80 0.69 -3.59 -14.22
CA TYR A 80 -0.28 -3.14 -13.23
C TYR A 80 0.14 -3.44 -11.78
N LYS A 81 1.33 -4.01 -11.57
CA LYS A 81 1.82 -4.44 -10.25
C LYS A 81 3.29 -4.10 -10.04
N GLY A 82 3.73 -4.13 -8.79
CA GLY A 82 5.14 -3.97 -8.48
C GLY A 82 5.72 -2.67 -9.03
N MET A 83 7.00 -2.71 -9.40
CA MET A 83 7.68 -1.60 -10.08
C MET A 83 7.11 -1.28 -11.46
N GLY A 84 6.54 -2.25 -12.18
CA GLY A 84 5.94 -2.01 -13.51
C GLY A 84 4.73 -1.08 -13.42
N GLY A 85 3.80 -1.40 -12.51
CA GLY A 85 2.67 -0.53 -12.21
C GLY A 85 3.09 0.84 -11.66
N TRP A 86 4.08 0.87 -10.76
CA TRP A 86 4.63 2.13 -10.23
C TRP A 86 5.15 3.05 -11.35
N ASN A 87 5.98 2.51 -12.25
CA ASN A 87 6.56 3.27 -13.35
C ASN A 87 5.50 3.69 -14.38
N ASN A 88 4.53 2.83 -14.71
CA ASN A 88 3.47 3.19 -15.64
C ASN A 88 2.58 4.32 -15.11
N ILE A 89 2.37 4.41 -13.79
CA ILE A 89 1.65 5.54 -13.19
C ILE A 89 2.50 6.82 -13.27
N TYR A 90 3.81 6.71 -13.01
CA TYR A 90 4.74 7.84 -13.15
C TYR A 90 4.81 8.37 -14.58
N GLU A 91 4.85 7.48 -15.57
CA GLU A 91 4.92 7.82 -16.99
C GLU A 91 3.57 8.23 -17.60
N GLY A 92 2.50 8.29 -16.79
CA GLY A 92 1.16 8.67 -17.24
C GLY A 92 0.42 7.59 -18.05
N LYS A 93 0.98 6.39 -18.17
CA LYS A 93 0.41 5.25 -18.90
C LYS A 93 -0.68 4.51 -18.11
N LEU A 94 -0.73 4.68 -16.79
CA LEU A 94 -1.70 4.02 -15.92
C LEU A 94 -2.38 5.02 -14.96
N ASN A 95 -3.69 5.19 -15.12
CA ASN A 95 -4.55 6.00 -14.27
C ASN A 95 -5.99 5.41 -14.26
N LYS A 96 -6.91 6.00 -13.49
CA LYS A 96 -8.32 5.54 -13.44
C LYS A 96 -8.98 5.51 -14.82
N ALA A 97 -8.74 6.51 -15.67
CA ALA A 97 -9.36 6.62 -16.99
C ALA A 97 -8.88 5.48 -17.91
N PHE A 98 -7.59 5.19 -17.91
CA PHE A 98 -7.02 4.05 -18.62
C PHE A 98 -7.59 2.72 -18.14
N ILE A 99 -7.70 2.51 -16.82
CA ILE A 99 -8.29 1.27 -16.29
C ILE A 99 -9.76 1.14 -16.73
N ARG A 100 -10.53 2.23 -16.69
CA ARG A 100 -11.93 2.24 -17.17
C ARG A 100 -12.05 1.97 -18.67
N SER A 101 -11.13 2.49 -19.49
CA SER A 101 -11.15 2.25 -20.95
C SER A 101 -10.92 0.78 -21.31
N LYS A 102 -10.40 -0.02 -20.37
CA LYS A 102 -10.32 -1.49 -20.48
C LYS A 102 -11.60 -2.22 -20.03
N GLY A 103 -12.69 -1.51 -19.73
CA GLY A 103 -13.95 -2.09 -19.24
C GLY A 103 -13.91 -2.52 -17.77
N VAL A 104 -12.90 -2.07 -17.00
CA VAL A 104 -12.69 -2.50 -15.62
C VAL A 104 -13.47 -1.61 -14.63
N LYS A 105 -14.25 -2.23 -13.75
CA LYS A 105 -14.95 -1.53 -12.65
C LYS A 105 -13.98 -1.25 -11.50
N LEU A 106 -13.90 -0.01 -11.04
CA LEU A 106 -12.95 0.43 -10.02
C LEU A 106 -13.39 0.20 -8.56
N ASN A 107 -14.50 -0.50 -8.31
CA ASN A 107 -15.10 -0.64 -6.99
C ASN A 107 -14.12 -1.17 -5.93
N LYS A 108 -13.25 -2.11 -6.31
CA LYS A 108 -12.25 -2.72 -5.43
C LYS A 108 -11.14 -1.76 -4.99
N MET A 109 -10.89 -0.69 -5.77
CA MET A 109 -9.91 0.34 -5.43
C MET A 109 -10.53 1.51 -4.67
N LYS A 110 -11.85 1.73 -4.83
CA LYS A 110 -12.54 2.95 -4.42
C LYS A 110 -12.24 3.31 -2.96
N ASP A 111 -12.58 2.46 -2.00
CA ASP A 111 -12.36 2.79 -0.60
C ASP A 111 -10.87 2.94 -0.26
N LYS A 112 -10.00 2.11 -0.82
CA LYS A 112 -8.54 2.24 -0.62
C LYS A 112 -8.00 3.56 -1.13
N MET A 113 -8.42 4.01 -2.32
CA MET A 113 -8.00 5.30 -2.87
C MET A 113 -8.54 6.46 -2.04
N LEU A 114 -9.79 6.37 -1.60
CA LEU A 114 -10.45 7.44 -0.84
C LEU A 114 -9.88 7.65 0.56
N HIS A 115 -9.33 6.62 1.20
CA HIS A 115 -8.78 6.72 2.56
C HIS A 115 -7.25 6.65 2.60
N PHE A 116 -6.58 6.58 1.44
CA PHE A 116 -5.13 6.44 1.38
C PHE A 116 -4.38 7.60 2.05
N TYR A 117 -4.96 8.80 1.98
CA TYR A 117 -4.42 10.02 2.60
C TYR A 117 -4.30 9.90 4.12
N TYR A 118 -5.07 9.02 4.76
CA TYR A 118 -5.10 8.84 6.20
C TYR A 118 -3.95 7.98 6.74
N LEU A 119 -3.17 7.32 5.87
CA LEU A 119 -2.10 6.40 6.29
C LEU A 119 -1.04 7.04 7.21
N PRO A 120 -0.51 8.25 6.95
CA PRO A 120 0.43 8.89 7.88
C PRO A 120 -0.17 9.08 9.27
N TYR A 121 -1.40 9.59 9.35
CA TYR A 121 -2.12 9.75 10.62
C TYR A 121 -2.29 8.40 11.33
N LEU A 122 -2.70 7.36 10.61
CA LEU A 122 -2.85 6.01 11.18
C LEU A 122 -1.53 5.50 11.79
N LEU A 123 -0.40 5.75 11.14
CA LEU A 123 0.91 5.30 11.61
C LEU A 123 1.43 6.12 12.80
N GLU A 124 1.05 7.39 12.88
CA GLU A 124 1.51 8.29 13.95
C GLU A 124 0.58 8.26 15.18
N HIS A 125 -0.71 7.94 14.99
CA HIS A 125 -1.73 8.06 16.03
C HIS A 125 -2.63 6.83 16.22
N GLY A 126 -2.55 5.81 15.36
CA GLY A 126 -3.34 4.59 15.54
C GLY A 126 -3.04 3.94 16.89
N SER A 127 -4.04 3.55 17.67
CA SER A 127 -3.80 3.21 19.09
C SER A 127 -3.44 1.74 19.32
N LEU A 128 -3.89 0.85 18.43
CA LEU A 128 -3.82 -0.60 18.67
C LEU A 128 -3.00 -1.30 17.59
N MET A 129 -2.09 -2.18 18.03
CA MET A 129 -1.43 -3.14 17.17
C MET A 129 -1.88 -4.55 17.56
N ILE A 130 -2.20 -5.38 16.59
CA ILE A 130 -2.69 -6.73 16.85
C ILE A 130 -1.69 -7.71 16.31
N LYS A 131 -1.17 -8.61 17.15
CA LYS A 131 -0.49 -9.82 16.68
C LYS A 131 -1.55 -10.74 16.12
N TYR A 132 -1.65 -10.78 14.80
CA TYR A 132 -2.73 -11.48 14.13
C TYR A 132 -2.46 -12.99 14.11
N VAL A 133 -3.37 -13.76 14.70
CA VAL A 133 -3.39 -15.22 14.56
C VAL A 133 -4.47 -15.55 13.54
N PRO A 134 -4.13 -16.20 12.41
CA PRO A 134 -5.11 -16.59 11.41
C PRO A 134 -6.24 -17.44 12.00
N SER A 135 -7.48 -17.11 11.64
CA SER A 135 -8.67 -17.88 12.02
C SER A 135 -9.31 -18.51 10.79
N PRO A 136 -9.94 -19.70 10.89
CA PRO A 136 -10.67 -20.28 9.77
C PRO A 136 -11.67 -19.29 9.15
N GLY A 137 -11.68 -19.15 7.83
CA GLY A 137 -12.62 -18.29 7.08
C GLY A 137 -12.25 -16.80 6.97
N ARG A 138 -11.29 -16.30 7.76
CA ARG A 138 -10.69 -14.96 7.58
C ARG A 138 -9.18 -15.13 7.57
N PHE A 139 -8.56 -15.05 6.39
CA PHE A 139 -7.10 -15.10 6.25
C PHE A 139 -6.57 -13.72 5.89
N ILE A 140 -6.07 -13.00 6.88
CA ILE A 140 -5.23 -11.82 6.65
C ILE A 140 -3.77 -12.29 6.73
N ASN A 141 -3.04 -12.19 5.62
CA ASN A 141 -1.63 -12.56 5.58
C ASN A 141 -0.77 -11.45 6.20
N SER A 142 -0.92 -11.18 7.49
CA SER A 142 -0.19 -10.13 8.21
C SER A 142 0.19 -10.62 9.59
N ASN A 143 1.38 -10.25 10.05
CA ASN A 143 1.85 -10.52 11.41
C ASN A 143 1.24 -9.52 12.39
N PHE A 144 1.21 -8.25 11.98
CA PHE A 144 0.68 -7.16 12.78
C PHE A 144 -0.37 -6.37 12.03
N ILE A 145 -1.35 -5.81 12.73
CA ILE A 145 -2.33 -4.88 12.15
C ILE A 145 -2.40 -3.64 13.03
N VAL A 146 -2.10 -2.47 12.46
CA VAL A 146 -2.43 -1.20 13.10
C VAL A 146 -3.78 -0.71 12.56
N PHE A 147 -4.65 -0.25 13.43
CA PHE A 147 -5.90 0.37 12.99
C PHE A 147 -6.28 1.58 13.84
N ASN A 148 -7.16 2.40 13.27
CA ASN A 148 -7.84 3.49 13.97
C ASN A 148 -9.27 3.62 13.44
N PHE A 149 -10.15 4.18 14.24
CA PHE A 149 -11.50 4.52 13.84
C PHE A 149 -11.55 5.92 13.23
N HIS A 150 -11.91 5.99 11.95
CA HIS A 150 -12.12 7.25 11.24
C HIS A 150 -13.56 7.73 11.47
N LEU A 151 -13.73 8.67 12.42
CA LEU A 151 -15.03 9.16 12.84
C LEU A 151 -15.89 9.66 11.67
N ASN A 152 -15.32 10.49 10.80
CA ASN A 152 -16.05 11.12 9.68
C ASN A 152 -16.61 10.12 8.67
N ASP A 153 -16.03 8.92 8.60
CA ASP A 153 -16.47 7.85 7.70
C ASP A 153 -17.17 6.70 8.40
N ASN A 154 -17.26 6.76 9.72
CA ASN A 154 -17.72 5.66 10.56
C ASN A 154 -17.07 4.32 10.13
N ALA A 155 -15.74 4.31 10.01
CA ALA A 155 -14.99 3.18 9.45
C ALA A 155 -13.70 2.89 10.23
N PHE A 156 -13.38 1.63 10.40
CA PHE A 156 -12.05 1.18 10.84
C PHE A 156 -11.11 1.17 9.64
N ILE A 157 -10.07 1.99 9.71
CA ILE A 157 -9.00 2.04 8.73
C ILE A 157 -7.83 1.24 9.30
N GLN A 158 -7.35 0.26 8.53
CA GLN A 158 -6.46 -0.77 9.03
C GLN A 158 -5.31 -1.01 8.05
N LEU A 159 -4.09 -1.11 8.56
CA LEU A 159 -2.91 -1.46 7.79
C LEU A 159 -2.27 -2.72 8.38
N GLY A 160 -2.32 -3.81 7.61
CA GLY A 160 -1.65 -5.05 7.95
C GLY A 160 -0.20 -5.02 7.48
N MET A 161 0.67 -5.49 8.36
CA MET A 161 2.12 -5.52 8.20
C MET A 161 2.58 -6.96 8.15
N LYS A 162 3.48 -7.24 7.22
CA LYS A 162 4.11 -8.55 7.10
C LYS A 162 5.61 -8.42 7.26
N GLU A 163 6.19 -9.39 7.94
CA GLU A 163 7.63 -9.47 8.15
C GLU A 163 8.33 -9.72 6.81
N GLU A 164 9.43 -9.00 6.58
CA GLU A 164 10.31 -9.24 5.43
C GLU A 164 11.11 -10.53 5.62
N TRP A 165 11.59 -11.14 4.53
CA TRP A 165 12.25 -12.46 4.54
C TRP A 165 13.39 -12.62 5.57
N HIS A 166 14.09 -11.54 5.92
CA HIS A 166 15.20 -11.56 6.88
C HIS A 166 14.84 -11.08 8.30
N GLY A 167 13.56 -10.83 8.60
CA GLY A 167 13.08 -10.44 9.94
C GLY A 167 13.53 -9.07 10.44
N LYS A 168 14.23 -8.28 9.61
CA LYS A 168 14.81 -6.99 10.03
C LYS A 168 13.80 -5.85 10.05
N TRP A 169 12.74 -5.95 9.27
CA TRP A 169 11.67 -4.96 9.18
C TRP A 169 10.40 -5.61 8.64
N TYR A 170 9.32 -4.86 8.71
CA TYR A 170 8.01 -5.18 8.19
C TYR A 170 7.71 -4.26 7.01
N TYR A 171 6.82 -4.72 6.14
CA TYR A 171 6.29 -3.95 5.04
C TYR A 171 4.75 -3.99 5.06
N PRO A 172 4.07 -2.98 4.49
CA PRO A 172 2.61 -2.96 4.41
C PRO A 172 2.12 -4.01 3.39
N GLU A 173 1.42 -5.03 3.86
CA GLU A 173 0.90 -6.10 3.00
C GLU A 173 -0.57 -5.88 2.65
N THR A 174 -1.38 -5.32 3.56
CA THR A 174 -2.80 -5.05 3.26
C THR A 174 -3.27 -3.74 3.84
N PHE A 175 -4.24 -3.13 3.16
CA PHE A 175 -4.90 -1.90 3.58
C PHE A 175 -6.42 -2.09 3.52
N ILE A 176 -7.10 -2.04 4.65
CA ILE A 176 -8.51 -2.44 4.77
C ILE A 176 -9.32 -1.27 5.31
N ILE A 177 -10.49 -1.07 4.72
CA ILE A 177 -11.49 -0.12 5.18
C ILE A 177 -12.72 -0.94 5.51
N GLU A 178 -13.10 -0.97 6.78
CA GLU A 178 -14.25 -1.71 7.28
C GLU A 178 -15.23 -0.74 7.91
N ARG A 179 -16.42 -0.57 7.32
CA ARG A 179 -17.46 0.30 7.88
C ARG A 179 -17.93 -0.29 9.21
N LYS A 180 -18.04 0.55 10.23
CA LYS A 180 -18.64 0.16 11.50
C LYS A 180 -20.12 -0.13 11.26
N THR A 181 -20.54 -1.31 11.71
CA THR A 181 -21.93 -1.77 11.63
C THR A 181 -22.42 -2.12 13.02
N PRO A 182 -23.74 -2.23 13.26
CA PRO A 182 -24.26 -2.72 14.53
C PRO A 182 -23.72 -4.11 14.92
N ALA A 183 -23.41 -4.96 13.94
CA ALA A 183 -22.82 -6.29 14.16
C ALA A 183 -21.33 -6.24 14.55
N HIS A 184 -20.62 -5.17 14.21
CA HIS A 184 -19.22 -4.92 14.57
C HIS A 184 -19.10 -3.50 15.15
N PRO A 185 -19.66 -3.26 16.35
CA PRO A 185 -19.79 -1.90 16.92
C PRO A 185 -18.45 -1.37 17.45
N THR A 186 -17.50 -2.26 17.70
CA THR A 186 -16.20 -2.00 18.33
C THR A 186 -15.08 -2.62 17.49
N ASN A 187 -13.86 -2.65 18.04
CA ASN A 187 -12.67 -3.20 17.38
C ASN A 187 -12.99 -4.50 16.58
N PRO A 188 -12.72 -4.54 15.26
CA PRO A 188 -13.08 -5.66 14.38
C PRO A 188 -12.34 -6.96 14.72
N TYR A 189 -11.42 -6.92 15.69
CA TYR A 189 -10.61 -8.02 16.16
C TYR A 189 -10.91 -8.44 17.61
N THR A 190 -12.05 -8.02 18.16
CA THR A 190 -12.49 -8.47 19.51
C THR A 190 -12.81 -9.95 19.59
N ASN A 191 -13.01 -10.64 18.45
CA ASN A 191 -13.31 -12.08 18.38
C ASN A 191 -12.76 -12.73 17.07
N PRO A 192 -11.42 -12.79 16.91
CA PRO A 192 -10.70 -14.05 16.67
C PRO A 192 -9.60 -14.26 17.74
N PRO A 193 -8.79 -15.35 17.73
CA PRO A 193 -7.68 -15.54 18.68
C PRO A 193 -6.51 -14.59 18.43
N SER A 194 -6.74 -13.29 18.30
CA SER A 194 -5.69 -12.30 18.10
C SER A 194 -5.24 -11.70 19.43
N THR A 195 -3.94 -11.71 19.71
CA THR A 195 -3.39 -11.05 20.91
C THR A 195 -3.30 -9.55 20.64
N VAL A 196 -4.02 -8.79 21.46
CA VAL A 196 -3.95 -7.32 21.45
C VAL A 196 -2.65 -6.89 22.12
N VAL A 197 -1.86 -6.07 21.42
CA VAL A 197 -0.63 -5.45 21.95
C VAL A 197 -0.69 -3.94 21.78
N ASN A 198 -0.48 -3.20 22.86
CA ASN A 198 -0.54 -1.74 22.79
C ASN A 198 0.78 -1.19 22.27
N VAL A 199 0.72 -0.09 21.52
CA VAL A 199 1.93 0.65 21.15
C VAL A 199 2.27 1.62 22.27
N THR A 200 3.43 1.44 22.88
CA THR A 200 3.92 2.26 24.00
C THR A 200 4.76 3.44 23.53
N GLU A 201 5.43 3.31 22.38
CA GLU A 201 6.26 4.34 21.78
C GLU A 201 6.16 4.31 20.25
N ARG A 202 6.21 5.50 19.63
CA ARG A 202 6.26 5.68 18.17
C ARG A 202 7.42 6.57 17.79
N ILE A 203 8.25 6.10 16.86
CA ILE A 203 9.36 6.89 16.32
C ILE A 203 9.24 6.93 14.80
N LYS A 204 9.17 8.14 14.24
CA LYS A 204 9.27 8.37 12.79
C LYS A 204 10.60 9.02 12.48
N HIS A 205 11.41 8.37 11.66
CA HIS A 205 12.67 8.96 11.22
C HIS A 205 12.84 8.83 9.70
N LYS A 206 13.49 9.84 9.13
CA LYS A 206 13.78 9.88 7.69
C LYS A 206 14.85 8.84 7.38
N ARG A 207 14.62 8.04 6.35
CA ARG A 207 15.67 7.19 5.78
C ARG A 207 16.78 8.10 5.26
N PHE A 208 18.02 7.84 5.66
CA PHE A 208 19.16 8.47 4.99
C PHE A 208 19.06 8.12 3.50
N LYS A 209 18.85 9.13 2.64
CA LYS A 209 18.93 8.94 1.20
C LYS A 209 20.41 8.71 0.88
N SER A 210 20.84 7.46 0.71
CA SER A 210 22.09 7.24 -0.02
C SER A 210 21.89 7.87 -1.40
N ASN A 211 22.73 8.84 -1.77
CA ASN A 211 22.70 9.45 -3.10
C ASN A 211 22.62 8.35 -4.17
N THR A 212 21.48 8.27 -4.86
CA THR A 212 21.14 7.21 -5.81
C THR A 212 21.90 7.37 -7.13
N LYS A 213 23.23 7.37 -7.10
CA LYS A 213 24.07 6.94 -8.23
C LYS A 213 24.30 5.45 -8.09
N ARG A 214 23.38 4.63 -8.61
CA ARG A 214 23.60 3.25 -9.12
C ARG A 214 22.27 2.51 -9.21
N ARG A 215 21.72 2.42 -10.42
CA ARG A 215 21.24 1.19 -11.08
C ARG A 215 20.61 1.53 -12.44
N ARG A 216 21.45 1.98 -13.38
CA ARG A 216 21.30 1.67 -14.82
C ARG A 216 22.05 0.36 -15.06
N ILE A 217 21.48 -0.77 -14.69
CA ILE A 217 21.85 -2.07 -15.25
C ILE A 217 20.57 -2.87 -15.24
N TYR A 218 19.80 -2.79 -16.32
CA TYR A 218 18.92 -3.84 -16.87
C TYR A 218 18.22 -3.25 -18.09
N SER A 219 19.02 -2.97 -19.13
CA SER A 219 18.52 -2.98 -20.50
C SER A 219 19.68 -3.31 -21.44
N HIS A 220 19.38 -4.20 -22.38
CA HIS A 220 20.17 -4.58 -23.56
C HIS A 220 21.31 -5.60 -23.36
N LYS A 221 20.98 -6.85 -23.66
CA LYS A 221 21.60 -7.59 -24.77
C LYS A 221 20.61 -8.64 -25.30
N GLY A 222 19.62 -8.16 -26.06
CA GLY A 222 18.98 -8.91 -27.14
C GLY A 222 19.83 -8.72 -28.39
N GLY A 223 19.98 -9.79 -29.17
CA GLY A 223 21.08 -10.00 -30.09
C GLY A 223 21.10 -9.13 -31.34
N ILE A 224 22.29 -9.04 -31.94
CA ILE A 224 22.48 -8.96 -33.38
C ILE A 224 23.60 -9.93 -33.74
N ARG A 225 23.24 -11.04 -34.38
CA ARG A 225 24.14 -11.84 -35.21
C ARG A 225 24.32 -11.06 -36.52
N GLY A 226 25.56 -10.84 -36.95
CA GLY A 226 25.85 -10.20 -38.23
C GLY A 226 27.32 -10.29 -38.62
N ASN A 227 27.62 -11.25 -39.50
CA ASN A 227 28.68 -11.32 -40.50
C ASN A 227 30.12 -10.86 -40.15
N ASN A 228 31.02 -11.84 -40.03
CA ASN A 228 32.44 -11.67 -40.37
C ASN A 228 32.66 -12.02 -41.86
N PRO A 229 33.21 -11.12 -42.69
CA PRO A 229 33.91 -11.54 -43.90
C PRO A 229 35.32 -11.99 -43.53
N LYS A 230 35.71 -13.14 -44.08
CA LYS A 230 37.08 -13.64 -44.09
C LYS A 230 37.99 -12.71 -44.89
N ARG A 231 39.14 -12.37 -44.35
CA ARG A 231 40.46 -12.44 -45.02
C ARG A 231 41.57 -12.31 -44.00
#